data_AF-A0A7X8IX28-F1
#
_entry.id   AF-A0A7X8IX28-F1
#
_cell.length_a   1.000
_cell.length_b   1.000
_cell.length_c   1.000
_cell.angle_alpha   90.00
_cell.angle_beta   90.00
_cell.angle_gamma   90.00
#
_symmetry.space_group_name_H-M   'P 1'
#
loop_
_entity.id
_entity.type
_entity.pdbx_description
1 polymer ?
#
loop_
_entity_poly.entity_id
_entity_poly.type
_entity_poly.pdbx_seq_one_letter_code
_entity_poly.pdbx_strand_id
1 'polypeptide(L)'
;MVSTEKCYETDNFPVLDHAQSCGEWLYRVGVYGNRAPYLSPEAGNTRMRVLLGFIESRSVVIDAIVQNDENLHYLSIICASGASPDVFSGIMHKTVPNAVIEEITPDQGRQYLSTAVLHTDRSISVPHALPLHKVYESRSQLLSLLLEYRALLAECRSFVDTTDQLSDSDEGSTGDSRFTIPFVFFETEGVVHGIPEFQVQSLDSGVAGQHLIRVAYAFGPRVILCDDILSVSDVNMVQCHIRKKVRRGYYETIPGKDREAEKFVLVVPSFL
;
A
#
# COMPACT_ATOMS: atom_id res chain seq x y z
N MET A 1 30.04 13.97 -26.30
CA MET A 1 30.42 14.40 -24.94
C MET A 1 29.61 15.63 -24.60
N VAL A 2 28.46 15.43 -23.96
CA VAL A 2 27.81 16.37 -23.04
C VAL A 2 27.31 15.44 -21.93
N SER A 3 27.99 15.53 -20.80
CA SER A 3 27.59 14.89 -19.54
C SER A 3 26.58 15.82 -18.89
N THR A 4 25.38 15.32 -18.61
CA THR A 4 24.45 15.93 -17.67
C THR A 4 23.89 14.82 -16.80
N GLU A 5 24.69 14.52 -15.79
CA GLU A 5 24.32 14.14 -14.43
C GLU A 5 22.81 13.88 -14.19
N LYS A 6 22.55 12.62 -13.82
CA LYS A 6 21.38 12.04 -13.13
C LYS A 6 20.33 13.05 -12.64
N CYS A 7 19.13 12.98 -13.23
CA CYS A 7 17.97 13.74 -12.74
C CYS A 7 16.66 12.92 -12.61
N TYR A 8 16.75 11.61 -12.37
CA TYR A 8 15.77 10.78 -11.62
C TYR A 8 16.54 9.54 -11.09
N GLU A 9 16.24 8.98 -9.91
CA GLU A 9 16.86 7.72 -9.47
C GLU A 9 16.48 6.53 -10.38
N THR A 10 15.39 6.64 -11.12
CA THR A 10 14.93 5.68 -12.14
C THR A 10 14.56 6.42 -13.42
N ASP A 11 15.13 5.97 -14.54
CA ASP A 11 14.73 6.37 -15.88
C ASP A 11 13.28 5.88 -16.13
N ASN A 12 12.35 6.79 -16.43
CA ASN A 12 10.94 6.47 -16.72
C ASN A 12 10.67 6.23 -18.22
N PHE A 13 11.66 6.46 -19.11
CA PHE A 13 11.55 6.14 -20.53
C PHE A 13 11.30 4.63 -20.80
N PRO A 14 11.92 3.68 -20.07
CA PRO A 14 11.60 2.25 -20.20
C PRO A 14 10.14 1.89 -19.91
N VAL A 15 9.47 2.60 -19.00
CA VAL A 15 8.06 2.35 -18.67
C VAL A 15 7.16 2.81 -19.82
N LEU A 16 7.48 3.97 -20.41
CA LEU A 16 6.80 4.47 -21.61
C LEU A 16 6.99 3.52 -22.80
N ASP A 17 8.22 3.04 -23.02
CA ASP A 17 8.55 2.12 -24.11
C ASP A 17 7.83 0.77 -23.93
N HIS A 18 7.70 0.30 -22.68
CA HIS A 18 6.93 -0.90 -22.38
C HIS A 18 5.43 -0.72 -22.68
N ALA A 19 4.82 0.38 -22.23
CA ALA A 19 3.42 0.68 -22.52
C ALA A 19 3.14 0.72 -24.04
N GLN A 20 4.05 1.35 -24.80
CA GLN A 20 3.97 1.38 -26.26
C GLN A 20 4.06 -0.03 -26.86
N SER A 21 4.96 -0.89 -26.36
CA SER A 21 5.09 -2.27 -26.83
C SER A 21 3.85 -3.14 -26.56
N CYS A 22 3.12 -2.82 -25.49
CA CYS A 22 1.87 -3.49 -25.12
C CYS A 22 0.64 -2.93 -25.86
N GLY A 23 0.81 -1.87 -26.67
CA GLY A 23 -0.29 -1.21 -27.38
C GLY A 23 -1.27 -0.49 -26.45
N GLU A 24 -0.79 -0.02 -25.30
CA GLU A 24 -1.60 0.74 -24.34
C GLU A 24 -1.79 2.19 -24.80
N TRP A 25 -2.93 2.77 -24.43
CA TRP A 25 -3.21 4.19 -24.65
C TRP A 25 -2.47 5.03 -23.62
N LEU A 26 -1.91 6.15 -24.06
CA LEU A 26 -1.18 7.08 -23.19
C LEU A 26 -2.05 8.29 -22.88
N TYR A 27 -2.10 8.66 -21.61
CA TYR A 27 -2.90 9.76 -21.11
C TYR A 27 -2.08 10.72 -20.26
N ARG A 28 -2.39 12.00 -20.41
CA ARG A 28 -2.03 13.04 -19.47
C ARG A 28 -3.28 13.45 -18.69
N VAL A 29 -3.19 13.34 -17.36
CA VAL A 29 -4.25 13.72 -16.44
C VAL A 29 -3.80 14.92 -15.62
N GLY A 30 -4.43 16.06 -15.84
CA GLY A 30 -4.24 17.30 -15.09
C GLY A 30 -5.35 17.50 -14.05
N VAL A 31 -5.00 17.81 -12.81
CA VAL A 31 -5.94 18.15 -11.74
C VAL A 31 -5.52 19.44 -11.06
N TYR A 32 -6.34 20.47 -11.20
CA TYR A 32 -6.08 21.80 -10.66
C TYR A 32 -6.62 21.92 -9.22
N GLY A 33 -5.83 22.53 -8.35
CA GLY A 33 -6.17 22.83 -6.97
C GLY A 33 -6.48 24.32 -6.79
N ASN A 34 -7.52 24.61 -6.02
CA ASN A 34 -7.97 25.98 -5.78
C ASN A 34 -7.18 26.72 -4.67
N ARG A 35 -6.29 26.03 -3.92
CA ARG A 35 -5.58 26.58 -2.75
C ARG A 35 -4.15 26.05 -2.62
N ALA A 36 -3.23 26.94 -2.24
CA ALA A 36 -1.87 26.61 -1.83
C ALA A 36 -1.84 26.07 -0.38
N PRO A 37 -0.92 25.15 -0.03
CA PRO A 37 -0.18 24.27 -0.92
C PRO A 37 -1.07 23.11 -1.42
N TYR A 38 -0.72 22.48 -2.55
CA TYR A 38 -1.29 21.19 -3.00
C TYR A 38 -0.84 20.01 -2.09
N LEU A 39 -0.74 20.26 -0.78
CA LEU A 39 -0.38 19.32 0.27
C LEU A 39 -1.40 19.34 1.42
N SER A 40 -2.44 20.16 1.32
CA SER A 40 -3.55 20.20 2.28
C SER A 40 -4.32 18.86 2.34
N PRO A 41 -5.13 18.62 3.39
CA PRO A 41 -6.01 17.45 3.46
C PRO A 41 -6.96 17.32 2.25
N GLU A 42 -7.43 18.46 1.70
CA GLU A 42 -8.25 18.48 0.48
C GLU A 42 -7.46 17.99 -0.75
N ALA A 43 -6.18 18.35 -0.86
CA ALA A 43 -5.29 17.82 -1.89
C ALA A 43 -5.01 16.32 -1.67
N GLY A 44 -4.93 15.86 -0.42
CA GLY A 44 -4.86 14.44 -0.05
C GLY A 44 -6.07 13.66 -0.56
N ASN A 45 -7.29 14.15 -0.32
CA ASN A 45 -8.51 13.54 -0.84
C ASN A 45 -8.55 13.50 -2.37
N THR A 46 -8.05 14.56 -3.01
CA THR A 46 -7.97 14.64 -4.47
C THR A 46 -6.99 13.60 -5.02
N ARG A 47 -5.80 13.47 -4.42
CA ARG A 47 -4.83 12.42 -4.78
C ARG A 47 -5.39 11.01 -4.61
N MET A 48 -6.10 10.75 -3.51
CA MET A 48 -6.75 9.45 -3.30
C MET A 48 -7.79 9.13 -4.38
N ARG A 49 -8.61 10.12 -4.76
CA ARG A 49 -9.59 9.96 -5.84
C ARG A 49 -8.94 9.68 -7.19
N VAL A 50 -7.84 10.37 -7.51
CA VAL A 50 -7.04 10.12 -8.71
C VAL A 50 -6.49 8.70 -8.72
N LEU A 51 -5.93 8.25 -7.59
CA LEU A 51 -5.42 6.88 -7.45
C LEU A 51 -6.53 5.84 -7.64
N LEU A 52 -7.71 6.06 -7.06
CA LEU A 52 -8.86 5.16 -7.27
C LEU A 52 -9.25 5.09 -8.75
N GLY A 53 -9.28 6.23 -9.44
CA GLY A 53 -9.52 6.28 -10.89
C GLY A 53 -8.49 5.47 -11.69
N PHE A 54 -7.20 5.57 -11.33
CA PHE A 54 -6.14 4.77 -11.97
C PHE A 54 -6.22 3.28 -11.67
N ILE A 55 -6.58 2.90 -10.44
CA ILE A 55 -6.80 1.49 -10.08
C ILE A 55 -7.97 0.93 -10.89
N GLU A 56 -9.08 1.65 -10.96
CA GLU A 56 -10.29 1.21 -11.69
C GLU A 56 -10.04 1.13 -13.20
N SER A 57 -9.27 2.06 -13.76
CA SER A 57 -8.86 2.05 -15.17
C SER A 57 -7.65 1.15 -15.47
N ARG A 58 -7.13 0.43 -14.46
CA ARG A 58 -5.93 -0.44 -14.59
C ARG A 58 -4.74 0.28 -15.21
N SER A 59 -4.51 1.50 -14.76
CA SER A 59 -3.52 2.39 -15.34
C SER A 59 -2.16 2.26 -14.65
N VAL A 60 -1.10 2.31 -15.44
CA VAL A 60 0.28 2.39 -14.97
C VAL A 60 0.71 3.86 -14.98
N VAL A 61 1.08 4.39 -13.82
CA VAL A 61 1.62 5.76 -13.73
C VAL A 61 3.08 5.74 -14.21
N ILE A 62 3.38 6.55 -15.22
CA ILE A 62 4.71 6.69 -15.82
C ILE A 62 5.48 7.81 -15.13
N ASP A 63 4.84 8.96 -14.94
CA ASP A 63 5.41 10.10 -14.24
C ASP A 63 4.32 10.97 -13.64
N ALA A 64 4.65 11.71 -12.58
CA ALA A 64 3.71 12.60 -11.93
C ALA A 64 4.43 13.81 -11.33
N ILE A 65 3.88 14.99 -11.63
CA ILE A 65 4.47 16.29 -11.30
C ILE A 65 3.43 17.08 -10.50
N VAL A 66 3.85 17.57 -9.33
CA VAL A 66 3.09 18.57 -8.58
C VAL A 66 3.76 19.91 -8.77
N GLN A 67 3.04 20.86 -9.34
CA GLN A 67 3.47 22.24 -9.43
C GLN A 67 2.69 23.08 -8.43
N ASN A 68 3.43 23.80 -7.59
CA ASN A 68 2.90 24.80 -6.67
C ASN A 68 3.50 26.16 -7.04
N ASP A 69 2.82 26.92 -7.90
CA ASP A 69 3.18 28.30 -8.21
C ASP A 69 2.23 29.27 -7.47
N GLU A 70 2.60 30.54 -7.31
CA GLU A 70 1.83 31.55 -6.55
C GLU A 70 0.38 31.70 -7.04
N ASN A 71 0.13 31.40 -8.32
CA ASN A 71 -1.18 31.53 -8.96
C ASN A 71 -1.79 30.21 -9.44
N LEU A 72 -1.04 29.10 -9.44
CA LEU A 72 -1.49 27.83 -10.01
C LEU A 72 -0.93 26.63 -9.25
N HIS A 73 -1.83 25.85 -8.67
CA HIS A 73 -1.52 24.58 -8.03
C HIS A 73 -2.12 23.47 -8.87
N TYR A 74 -1.32 22.54 -9.38
CA TYR A 74 -1.86 21.42 -10.12
C TYR A 74 -0.99 20.18 -10.05
N LEU A 75 -1.65 19.04 -10.20
CA LEU A 75 -1.08 17.71 -10.35
C LEU A 75 -1.22 17.31 -11.82
N SER A 76 -0.10 17.02 -12.49
CA SER A 76 -0.07 16.49 -13.85
C SER A 76 0.54 15.10 -13.83
N ILE A 77 -0.17 14.13 -14.37
CA ILE A 77 0.21 12.73 -14.34
C ILE A 77 0.22 12.20 -15.76
N ILE A 78 1.31 11.52 -16.11
CA ILE A 78 1.42 10.74 -17.33
C ILE A 78 1.19 9.29 -16.96
N CYS A 79 0.27 8.63 -17.64
CA CYS A 79 -0.06 7.24 -17.39
C CYS A 79 -0.38 6.48 -18.68
N ALA A 80 -0.24 5.17 -18.62
CA ALA A 80 -0.66 4.24 -19.66
C ALA A 80 -1.86 3.42 -19.17
N SER A 81 -2.78 3.07 -20.06
CA SER A 81 -3.91 2.18 -19.75
C SER A 81 -4.35 1.39 -20.97
N GLY A 82 -4.79 0.15 -20.75
CA GLY A 82 -5.47 -0.65 -21.77
C GLY A 82 -6.90 -0.20 -22.06
N ALA A 83 -7.47 0.73 -21.26
CA ALA A 83 -8.80 1.27 -21.51
C ALA A 83 -8.80 2.27 -22.68
N SER A 84 -9.81 2.21 -23.53
CA SER A 84 -10.01 3.20 -24.59
C SER A 84 -10.36 4.59 -24.01
N PRO A 85 -10.16 5.68 -24.76
CA PRO A 85 -10.32 7.05 -24.24
C PRO A 85 -11.68 7.31 -23.59
N ASP A 86 -12.78 6.83 -24.19
CA ASP A 86 -14.13 7.01 -23.66
C ASP A 86 -14.33 6.29 -22.31
N VAL A 87 -13.79 5.08 -22.18
CA VAL A 87 -13.90 4.26 -20.97
C VAL A 87 -13.02 4.83 -19.87
N PHE A 88 -11.78 5.18 -20.21
CA PHE A 88 -10.85 5.81 -19.29
C PHE A 88 -11.40 7.13 -18.74
N SER A 89 -11.87 8.01 -19.62
CA SER A 89 -12.49 9.28 -19.27
C SER A 89 -13.72 9.08 -18.39
N GLY A 90 -14.60 8.13 -18.74
CA GLY A 90 -15.79 7.80 -17.95
C GLY A 90 -15.46 7.30 -16.54
N ILE A 91 -14.42 6.49 -16.37
CA ILE A 91 -13.94 6.03 -15.05
C ILE A 91 -13.35 7.21 -14.26
N MET A 92 -12.46 7.97 -14.89
CA MET A 92 -11.76 9.07 -14.23
C MET A 92 -12.71 10.19 -13.81
N HIS A 93 -13.72 10.54 -14.60
CA HIS A 93 -14.68 11.59 -14.21
C HIS A 93 -15.66 11.15 -13.11
N LYS A 94 -15.86 9.84 -12.88
CA LYS A 94 -16.63 9.37 -11.71
C LYS A 94 -15.90 9.64 -10.40
N THR A 95 -14.59 9.42 -10.39
CA THR A 95 -13.76 9.56 -9.18
C THR A 95 -13.21 10.98 -9.03
N VAL A 96 -12.82 11.60 -10.14
CA VAL A 96 -12.24 12.95 -10.25
C VAL A 96 -12.98 13.75 -11.32
N PRO A 97 -14.16 14.32 -11.01
CA PRO A 97 -14.98 15.04 -11.99
C PRO A 97 -14.25 16.19 -12.70
N ASN A 98 -13.30 16.82 -12.01
CA ASN A 98 -12.55 18.00 -12.49
C ASN A 98 -11.21 17.65 -13.17
N ALA A 99 -10.95 16.37 -13.47
CA ALA A 99 -9.75 15.98 -14.18
C ALA A 99 -9.81 16.48 -15.64
N VAL A 100 -8.71 17.06 -16.11
CA VAL A 100 -8.49 17.35 -17.53
C VAL A 100 -7.70 16.18 -18.09
N ILE A 101 -8.27 15.48 -19.06
CA ILE A 101 -7.68 14.27 -19.64
C ILE A 101 -7.36 14.54 -21.09
N GLU A 102 -6.11 14.29 -21.46
CA GLU A 102 -5.59 14.43 -22.81
C GLU A 102 -4.98 13.09 -23.22
N GLU A 103 -5.40 12.55 -24.36
CA GLU A 103 -4.69 11.44 -25.00
C GLU A 103 -3.42 11.99 -25.64
N ILE A 104 -2.28 11.36 -25.36
CA ILE A 104 -0.98 11.83 -25.83
C ILE A 104 -0.31 10.79 -26.71
N THR A 105 0.46 11.26 -27.68
CA THR A 105 1.31 10.41 -28.50
C THR A 105 2.59 10.01 -27.73
N PRO A 106 3.27 8.91 -28.12
CA PRO A 106 4.55 8.54 -27.51
C PRO A 106 5.61 9.64 -27.59
N ASP A 107 5.65 10.39 -28.69
CA ASP A 107 6.57 11.52 -28.87
C ASP A 107 6.26 12.66 -27.89
N GLN A 108 4.98 12.98 -27.67
CA GLN A 108 4.56 13.94 -26.64
C GLN A 108 4.91 13.44 -25.23
N GLY A 109 4.71 12.15 -24.95
CA GLY A 109 5.11 11.54 -23.67
C GLY A 109 6.61 11.69 -23.39
N ARG A 110 7.46 11.40 -24.39
CA ARG A 110 8.92 11.61 -24.31
C ARG A 110 9.28 13.07 -24.09
N GLN A 111 8.61 13.99 -24.78
CA GLN A 111 8.80 15.43 -24.58
C GLN A 111 8.46 15.83 -23.15
N TYR A 112 7.33 15.39 -22.60
CA TYR A 112 6.95 15.71 -21.22
C TYR A 112 7.97 15.17 -20.20
N LEU A 113 8.40 13.91 -20.34
CA LEU A 113 9.45 13.33 -19.49
C LEU A 113 10.75 14.15 -19.56
N SER A 114 11.15 14.59 -20.76
CA SER A 114 12.34 15.43 -20.94
C SER A 114 12.20 16.83 -20.34
N THR A 115 11.01 17.43 -20.37
CA THR A 115 10.76 18.74 -19.75
C THR A 115 10.71 18.69 -18.23
N ALA A 116 10.24 17.58 -17.65
CA ALA A 116 10.24 17.36 -16.21
C ALA A 116 11.66 17.35 -15.63
N VAL A 117 12.60 16.73 -16.36
CA VAL A 117 14.04 16.68 -16.06
C VAL A 117 14.69 18.06 -16.00
N LEU A 118 14.14 19.06 -16.71
CA LEU A 118 14.67 20.43 -16.72
C LEU A 118 14.12 21.32 -15.60
N HIS A 119 13.06 20.90 -14.90
CA HIS A 119 12.36 21.68 -13.88
C HIS A 119 12.58 21.19 -12.43
N THR A 120 13.69 20.47 -12.22
CA THR A 120 14.08 19.78 -10.97
C THR A 120 14.07 20.66 -9.72
N ASP A 121 14.26 21.98 -9.86
CA ASP A 121 14.24 22.94 -8.74
C ASP A 121 12.82 23.31 -8.23
N ARG A 122 11.76 22.89 -8.94
CA ARG A 122 10.36 23.26 -8.62
C ARG A 122 9.42 22.07 -8.46
N SER A 123 9.88 20.85 -8.75
CA SER A 123 9.09 19.63 -8.62
C SER A 123 9.33 18.97 -7.26
N ILE A 124 8.33 18.98 -6.39
CA ILE A 124 8.27 17.96 -5.34
C ILE A 124 7.85 16.68 -6.05
N SER A 125 8.75 15.69 -6.09
CA SER A 125 8.47 14.37 -6.66
C SER A 125 7.15 13.85 -6.11
N VAL A 126 6.21 13.48 -6.98
CA VAL A 126 5.03 12.76 -6.54
C VAL A 126 5.48 11.41 -5.98
N PRO A 127 5.12 11.08 -4.73
CA PRO A 127 5.33 9.73 -4.24
C PRO A 127 4.40 8.85 -5.07
N HIS A 128 4.95 8.09 -6.01
CA HIS A 128 4.62 6.67 -6.23
C HIS A 128 4.95 6.10 -7.62
N ALA A 129 5.88 6.66 -8.41
CA ALA A 129 6.65 5.83 -9.34
C ALA A 129 7.69 5.07 -8.49
N LEU A 130 7.27 3.95 -7.89
CA LEU A 130 8.13 3.26 -6.94
C LEU A 130 8.78 2.03 -7.58
N PRO A 131 10.07 1.79 -7.32
CA PRO A 131 10.74 0.61 -7.86
C PRO A 131 10.14 -0.66 -7.26
N LEU A 132 10.37 -1.82 -7.90
CA LEU A 132 9.78 -3.12 -7.55
C LEU A 132 9.80 -3.44 -6.04
N HIS A 133 10.79 -2.93 -5.30
CA HIS A 133 10.89 -3.06 -3.84
C HIS A 133 9.75 -2.39 -3.06
N LYS A 134 9.11 -1.33 -3.56
CA LYS A 134 7.94 -0.73 -2.90
C LYS A 134 6.58 -1.24 -3.40
N VAL A 135 6.54 -2.10 -4.43
CA VAL A 135 5.34 -2.94 -4.66
C VAL A 135 5.20 -3.95 -3.52
N TYR A 136 6.31 -4.45 -2.99
CA TYR A 136 6.31 -5.20 -1.74
C TYR A 136 5.87 -4.32 -0.57
N GLU A 137 6.25 -3.04 -0.54
CA GLU A 137 5.78 -2.08 0.49
C GLU A 137 4.28 -1.80 0.38
N SER A 138 3.72 -1.59 -0.82
CA SER A 138 2.27 -1.36 -1.00
C SER A 138 1.44 -2.61 -0.71
N ARG A 139 1.91 -3.80 -1.11
CA ARG A 139 1.30 -5.09 -0.68
C ARG A 139 1.35 -5.23 0.83
N SER A 140 2.49 -4.93 1.45
CA SER A 140 2.66 -5.01 2.92
C SER A 140 1.76 -4.02 3.65
N GLN A 141 1.60 -2.80 3.13
CA GLN A 141 0.69 -1.79 3.67
C GLN A 141 -0.78 -2.24 3.55
N LEU A 142 -1.18 -2.78 2.39
CA LEU A 142 -2.52 -3.34 2.20
C LEU A 142 -2.79 -4.51 3.15
N LEU A 143 -1.83 -5.40 3.31
CA LEU A 143 -1.94 -6.53 4.24
C LEU A 143 -2.00 -6.07 5.71
N SER A 144 -1.21 -5.04 6.08
CA SER A 144 -1.32 -4.40 7.40
C SER A 144 -2.72 -3.83 7.61
N LEU A 145 -3.24 -3.05 6.65
CA LEU A 145 -4.57 -2.45 6.75
C LEU A 145 -5.68 -3.51 6.89
N LEU A 146 -5.55 -4.64 6.17
CA LEU A 146 -6.49 -5.76 6.29
C LEU A 146 -6.42 -6.41 7.69
N LEU A 147 -5.22 -6.63 8.22
CA LEU A 147 -5.02 -7.14 9.58
C LEU A 147 -5.64 -6.20 10.62
N GLU A 148 -5.40 -4.90 10.47
CA GLU A 148 -5.93 -3.85 11.34
C GLU A 148 -7.45 -3.78 11.27
N TYR A 149 -8.03 -3.86 10.08
CA TYR A 149 -9.48 -3.90 9.91
C TYR A 149 -10.08 -5.14 10.59
N ARG A 150 -9.49 -6.32 10.42
CA ARG A 150 -9.98 -7.56 11.06
C ARG A 150 -9.84 -7.51 12.59
N ALA A 151 -8.74 -6.96 13.09
CA ALA A 151 -8.56 -6.70 14.51
C ALA A 151 -9.58 -5.69 15.04
N LEU A 152 -9.88 -4.62 14.30
CA LEU A 152 -10.91 -3.64 14.64
C LEU A 152 -12.29 -4.29 14.72
N LEU A 153 -12.64 -5.17 13.79
CA LEU A 153 -13.88 -5.95 13.88
C LEU A 153 -13.93 -6.78 15.16
N ALA A 154 -12.81 -7.41 15.58
CA ALA A 154 -12.74 -8.15 16.83
C ALA A 154 -12.86 -7.25 18.08
N GLU A 155 -12.33 -6.02 18.04
CA GLU A 155 -12.52 -5.00 19.07
C GLU A 155 -14.01 -4.60 19.16
N CYS A 156 -14.65 -4.36 18.02
CA CYS A 156 -16.04 -3.93 17.94
C CYS A 156 -17.05 -5.04 18.30
N ARG A 157 -16.71 -6.32 18.09
CA ARG A 157 -17.56 -7.46 18.49
C ARG A 157 -17.92 -7.45 19.97
N SER A 158 -17.03 -6.96 20.85
CA SER A 158 -17.35 -6.81 22.28
C SER A 158 -18.41 -5.74 22.60
N PHE A 159 -18.77 -4.88 21.65
CA PHE A 159 -19.83 -3.86 21.79
C PHE A 159 -21.16 -4.28 21.18
N VAL A 160 -21.19 -5.30 20.33
CA VAL A 160 -22.37 -5.75 19.57
C VAL A 160 -22.77 -7.14 20.06
N ASP A 161 -23.22 -7.24 21.31
CA ASP A 161 -23.67 -8.50 21.91
C ASP A 161 -25.18 -8.76 21.68
N THR A 162 -25.68 -8.38 20.51
CA THR A 162 -27.06 -8.66 20.10
C THR A 162 -27.11 -9.06 18.64
N THR A 163 -27.39 -10.36 18.43
CA THR A 163 -28.08 -10.91 17.24
C THR A 163 -27.57 -10.42 15.90
N ASP A 164 -26.50 -11.02 15.41
CA ASP A 164 -26.62 -12.03 14.37
C ASP A 164 -25.23 -12.63 14.15
N GLN A 165 -25.19 -13.95 14.03
CA GLN A 165 -24.08 -14.63 13.41
C GLN A 165 -24.03 -14.09 11.98
N LEU A 166 -23.22 -13.05 11.75
CA LEU A 166 -22.67 -12.78 10.43
C LEU A 166 -21.95 -14.06 10.06
N SER A 167 -22.69 -14.88 9.33
CA SER A 167 -22.25 -16.12 8.72
C SER A 167 -20.95 -15.78 8.03
N ASP A 168 -19.85 -16.31 8.57
CA ASP A 168 -18.62 -16.49 7.83
C ASP A 168 -19.05 -17.29 6.60
N SER A 169 -19.35 -16.60 5.50
CA SER A 169 -19.69 -17.21 4.23
C SER A 169 -18.44 -17.95 3.79
N ASP A 170 -18.45 -19.24 4.12
CA ASP A 170 -17.59 -20.29 3.61
C ASP A 170 -17.67 -20.27 2.09
N GLU A 171 -16.77 -19.53 1.46
CA GLU A 171 -16.32 -19.92 0.14
C GLU A 171 -14.89 -20.43 0.31
N GLY A 172 -14.77 -21.75 0.14
CA GLY A 172 -13.52 -22.49 0.13
C GLY A 172 -12.60 -21.96 -0.97
N SER A 173 -11.93 -20.85 -0.69
CA SER A 173 -10.89 -20.34 -1.55
C SER A 173 -9.70 -21.30 -1.44
N THR A 174 -9.51 -22.08 -2.49
CA THR A 174 -8.26 -22.79 -2.77
C THR A 174 -7.11 -21.84 -2.51
N GLY A 175 -6.23 -22.20 -1.56
CA GLY A 175 -5.21 -21.33 -0.98
C GLY A 175 -4.47 -20.51 -2.02
N ASP A 176 -4.89 -19.25 -2.17
CA ASP A 176 -4.24 -18.32 -3.07
C ASP A 176 -2.90 -17.92 -2.43
N SER A 177 -1.81 -18.40 -3.02
CA SER A 177 -0.44 -18.18 -2.53
C SER A 177 -0.09 -16.70 -2.44
N ARG A 178 -0.84 -15.82 -3.12
CA ARG A 178 -0.67 -14.36 -3.05
C ARG A 178 -0.96 -13.75 -1.68
N PHE A 179 -1.68 -14.46 -0.82
CA PHE A 179 -1.99 -14.03 0.56
C PHE A 179 -1.27 -14.85 1.63
N THR A 180 -0.38 -15.75 1.21
CA THR A 180 0.56 -16.41 2.10
C THR A 180 1.73 -15.47 2.35
N ILE A 181 2.02 -15.21 3.62
CA ILE A 181 3.11 -14.35 4.05
C ILE A 181 3.87 -14.96 5.23
N PRO A 182 5.17 -14.65 5.37
CA PRO A 182 5.96 -15.09 6.51
C PRO A 182 5.55 -14.35 7.78
N PHE A 183 5.44 -15.12 8.86
CA PHE A 183 5.22 -14.64 10.22
C PHE A 183 6.41 -15.00 11.09
N VAL A 184 6.86 -14.05 11.90
CA VAL A 184 7.78 -14.30 13.00
C VAL A 184 6.95 -14.77 14.19
N PHE A 185 7.20 -16.01 14.62
CA PHE A 185 6.61 -16.60 15.81
C PHE A 185 7.57 -16.52 16.99
N PHE A 186 7.06 -16.05 18.12
CA PHE A 186 7.84 -15.81 19.33
C PHE A 186 7.04 -16.17 20.58
N GLU A 187 7.73 -16.44 21.67
CA GLU A 187 7.12 -16.80 22.94
C GLU A 187 7.18 -15.64 23.94
N THR A 188 6.12 -15.45 24.70
CA THR A 188 6.10 -14.52 25.84
C THR A 188 5.21 -15.12 26.91
N GLU A 189 5.76 -15.34 28.10
CA GLU A 189 5.06 -15.92 29.26
C GLU A 189 4.40 -17.29 28.94
N GLY A 190 5.06 -18.13 28.14
CA GLY A 190 4.54 -19.45 27.77
C GLY A 190 3.48 -19.42 26.65
N VAL A 191 3.24 -18.27 26.03
CA VAL A 191 2.23 -18.08 24.98
C VAL A 191 2.90 -17.76 23.65
N VAL A 192 2.50 -18.49 22.61
CA VAL A 192 2.97 -18.27 21.24
C VAL A 192 2.27 -17.06 20.62
N HIS A 193 3.07 -16.11 20.16
CA HIS A 193 2.65 -14.91 19.46
C HIS A 193 3.15 -14.95 18.02
N GLY A 194 2.45 -14.24 17.13
CA GLY A 194 2.82 -14.11 15.73
C GLY A 194 2.69 -12.67 15.26
N ILE A 195 3.71 -12.19 14.55
CA ILE A 195 3.71 -10.89 13.85
C ILE A 195 4.17 -11.10 12.41
N PRO A 196 3.53 -10.47 11.40
CA PRO A 196 4.03 -10.49 10.03
C PRO A 196 5.48 -10.01 9.95
N GLU A 197 6.33 -10.76 9.26
CA GLU A 197 7.77 -10.45 9.16
C GLU A 197 8.01 -9.04 8.61
N PHE A 198 7.23 -8.60 7.62
CA PHE A 198 7.37 -7.28 7.01
C PHE A 198 7.07 -6.12 7.98
N GLN A 199 6.43 -6.37 9.12
CA GLN A 199 6.21 -5.35 10.17
C GLN A 199 7.38 -5.27 11.15
N VAL A 200 8.33 -6.21 11.10
CA VAL A 200 9.51 -6.25 11.95
C VAL A 200 10.66 -5.49 11.27
N GLN A 201 11.24 -4.54 11.99
CA GLN A 201 12.41 -3.77 11.56
C GLN A 201 13.72 -4.45 11.94
N SER A 202 13.82 -4.92 13.19
CA SER A 202 14.99 -5.65 13.67
C SER A 202 14.63 -6.58 14.83
N LEU A 203 15.45 -7.61 15.00
CA LEU A 203 15.44 -8.53 16.12
C LEU A 203 16.76 -8.35 16.86
N ASP A 204 16.70 -7.75 18.05
CA ASP A 204 17.89 -7.47 18.85
C ASP A 204 17.93 -8.38 20.08
N SER A 205 19.14 -8.71 20.55
CA SER A 205 19.31 -9.36 21.85
C SER A 205 19.02 -8.37 22.98
N GLY A 206 18.12 -8.73 23.89
CA GLY A 206 17.77 -7.94 25.06
C GLY A 206 18.66 -8.23 26.28
N VAL A 207 18.21 -7.77 27.44
CA VAL A 207 18.88 -8.02 28.72
C VAL A 207 18.31 -9.31 29.34
N ALA A 208 19.12 -10.06 30.08
CA ALA A 208 18.71 -11.28 30.78
C ALA A 208 18.21 -12.44 29.88
N GLY A 209 18.73 -12.53 28.66
CA GLY A 209 18.41 -13.64 27.73
C GLY A 209 17.11 -13.45 26.95
N GLN A 210 16.42 -12.32 27.13
CA GLN A 210 15.24 -11.97 26.34
C GLN A 210 15.60 -11.40 24.97
N HIS A 211 14.63 -11.36 24.08
CA HIS A 211 14.74 -10.82 22.73
C HIS A 211 13.83 -9.58 22.54
N LEU A 212 14.30 -8.64 21.72
CA LEU A 212 13.60 -7.40 21.39
C LEU A 212 13.19 -7.42 19.93
N ILE A 213 11.89 -7.33 19.67
CA ILE A 213 11.35 -7.15 18.32
C ILE A 213 11.03 -5.66 18.14
N ARG A 214 11.76 -4.98 17.27
CA ARG A 214 11.45 -3.59 16.89
C ARG A 214 10.49 -3.59 15.73
N VAL A 215 9.34 -2.95 15.90
CA VAL A 215 8.35 -2.78 14.82
C VAL A 215 8.77 -1.61 13.94
N ALA A 216 8.66 -1.77 12.62
CA ALA A 216 8.99 -0.71 11.68
C ALA A 216 8.07 0.51 11.86
N TYR A 217 8.67 1.70 11.72
CA TYR A 217 8.01 2.97 12.00
C TYR A 217 6.66 3.14 11.26
N ALA A 218 6.56 2.64 10.04
CA ALA A 218 5.37 2.71 9.20
C ALA A 218 4.14 2.01 9.79
N PHE A 219 4.32 1.07 10.73
CA PHE A 219 3.23 0.27 11.31
C PHE A 219 2.94 0.62 12.78
N GLY A 220 3.56 1.69 13.30
CA GLY A 220 3.47 2.10 14.70
C GLY A 220 4.74 1.73 15.46
N PRO A 221 5.64 2.69 15.75
CA PRO A 221 6.92 2.40 16.39
C PRO A 221 6.70 1.85 17.79
N ARG A 222 7.08 0.59 17.98
CA ARG A 222 6.95 -0.18 19.21
C ARG A 222 8.13 -1.13 19.36
N VAL A 223 8.42 -1.48 20.60
CA VAL A 223 9.39 -2.52 20.95
C VAL A 223 8.62 -3.57 21.75
N ILE A 224 8.68 -4.81 21.27
CA ILE A 224 8.08 -5.96 21.94
C ILE A 224 9.20 -6.75 22.60
N LEU A 225 9.07 -6.99 23.90
CA LEU A 225 9.93 -7.90 24.66
C LEU A 225 9.35 -9.31 24.54
N CYS A 226 10.19 -10.28 24.22
CA CYS A 226 9.82 -11.69 24.14
C CYS A 226 10.88 -12.56 24.79
N ASP A 227 10.47 -13.73 25.27
CA ASP A 227 11.35 -14.66 25.96
C ASP A 227 12.21 -15.44 24.96
N ASP A 228 11.63 -15.86 23.83
CA ASP A 228 12.34 -16.57 22.76
C ASP A 228 11.71 -16.31 21.37
N ILE A 229 12.53 -16.45 20.33
CA ILE A 229 12.09 -16.41 18.93
C ILE A 229 12.05 -17.84 18.40
N LEU A 230 10.84 -18.34 18.12
CA LEU A 230 10.61 -19.75 17.82
C LEU A 230 10.92 -20.10 16.37
N SER A 231 10.32 -19.37 15.41
CA SER A 231 10.47 -19.66 13.98
C SER A 231 9.97 -18.52 13.09
N VAL A 232 10.30 -18.59 11.80
CA VAL A 232 9.61 -17.86 10.74
C VAL A 232 8.88 -18.87 9.88
N SER A 233 7.55 -18.75 9.78
CA SER A 233 6.71 -19.69 9.03
C SER A 233 5.64 -18.95 8.23
N ASP A 234 5.31 -19.49 7.07
CA ASP A 234 4.31 -18.95 6.16
C ASP A 234 2.88 -19.20 6.66
N VAL A 235 2.07 -18.15 6.70
CA VAL A 235 0.65 -18.19 7.09
C VAL A 235 -0.21 -17.64 5.96
N ASN A 236 -1.25 -18.40 5.59
CA ASN A 236 -2.26 -17.91 4.64
C ASN A 236 -3.25 -16.99 5.35
N MET A 237 -3.21 -15.70 5.04
CA MET A 237 -4.04 -14.69 5.68
C MET A 237 -5.54 -14.83 5.42
N VAL A 238 -5.93 -15.45 4.31
CA VAL A 238 -7.34 -15.67 3.96
C VAL A 238 -7.94 -16.76 4.85
N GLN A 239 -7.17 -17.81 5.11
CA GLN A 239 -7.59 -18.94 5.95
C GLN A 239 -7.44 -18.65 7.44
N CYS A 240 -6.66 -17.63 7.80
CA CYS A 240 -6.44 -17.21 9.16
C CYS A 240 -7.73 -16.61 9.75
N HIS A 241 -8.17 -17.03 10.94
CA HIS A 241 -9.38 -16.56 11.62
C HIS A 241 -9.05 -15.95 12.98
N ILE A 242 -9.44 -14.68 13.17
CA ILE A 242 -9.35 -14.00 14.47
C ILE A 242 -10.59 -14.36 15.31
N ARG A 243 -10.39 -15.10 16.40
CA ARG A 243 -11.47 -15.56 17.29
C ARG A 243 -11.94 -14.46 18.22
N LYS A 244 -11.03 -13.94 19.02
CA LYS A 244 -11.35 -12.98 20.07
C LYS A 244 -10.16 -12.08 20.40
N LYS A 245 -10.48 -10.90 20.91
CA LYS A 245 -9.52 -10.01 21.54
C LYS A 245 -9.03 -10.63 22.86
N VAL A 246 -7.71 -10.73 23.03
CA VAL A 246 -7.09 -11.05 24.32
C VAL A 246 -6.88 -9.77 25.12
N ARG A 247 -6.23 -8.79 24.48
CA ARG A 247 -6.07 -7.41 24.94
C ARG A 247 -5.89 -6.51 23.72
N ARG A 248 -5.91 -5.19 23.90
CA ARG A 248 -5.74 -4.26 22.78
C ARG A 248 -4.44 -4.55 22.02
N GLY A 249 -4.53 -4.76 20.70
CA GLY A 249 -3.39 -5.12 19.85
C GLY A 249 -2.98 -6.60 19.88
N TYR A 250 -3.65 -7.46 20.64
CA TYR A 250 -3.37 -8.89 20.75
C TYR A 250 -4.65 -9.73 20.57
N TYR A 251 -4.65 -10.60 19.57
CA TYR A 251 -5.85 -11.30 19.13
C TYR A 251 -5.62 -12.81 18.98
N GLU A 252 -6.45 -13.62 19.64
CA GLU A 252 -6.39 -15.08 19.50
C GLU A 252 -6.78 -15.46 18.07
N THR A 253 -5.87 -16.17 17.41
CA THR A 253 -5.93 -16.39 15.97
C THR A 253 -5.61 -17.84 15.63
N ILE A 254 -6.32 -18.39 14.65
CA ILE A 254 -6.12 -19.76 14.16
C ILE A 254 -5.76 -19.69 12.68
N PRO A 255 -4.65 -20.30 12.22
CA PRO A 255 -4.19 -20.19 10.84
C PRO A 255 -5.13 -20.86 9.81
N GLY A 256 -6.05 -21.72 10.26
CA GLY A 256 -7.09 -22.36 9.45
C GLY A 256 -8.09 -23.12 10.32
N LYS A 257 -9.34 -23.31 9.84
CA LYS A 257 -10.41 -23.98 10.62
C LYS A 257 -10.01 -25.37 11.14
N ASP A 258 -9.21 -26.12 10.36
CA ASP A 258 -8.75 -27.47 10.71
C ASP A 258 -7.44 -27.51 11.53
N ARG A 259 -6.84 -26.34 11.82
CA ARG A 259 -5.54 -26.21 12.51
C ARG A 259 -5.69 -25.60 13.90
N GLU A 260 -6.75 -25.95 14.64
CA GLU A 260 -6.99 -25.43 16.00
C GLU A 260 -5.82 -25.64 16.97
N ALA A 261 -5.08 -26.74 16.79
CA ALA A 261 -3.90 -27.06 17.61
C ALA A 261 -2.74 -26.08 17.42
N GLU A 262 -2.71 -25.34 16.31
CA GLU A 262 -1.67 -24.36 15.95
C GLU A 262 -2.11 -22.92 16.25
N LYS A 263 -3.00 -22.72 17.22
CA LYS A 263 -3.44 -21.39 17.63
C LYS A 263 -2.26 -20.53 18.11
N PHE A 264 -2.32 -19.24 17.81
CA PHE A 264 -1.35 -18.26 18.27
C PHE A 264 -2.03 -16.92 18.56
N VAL A 265 -1.31 -16.01 19.22
CA VAL A 265 -1.77 -14.65 19.45
C VAL A 265 -1.19 -13.72 18.38
N LEU A 266 -2.04 -13.27 17.47
CA LEU A 266 -1.67 -12.27 16.47
C LEU A 266 -1.43 -10.92 17.14
N VAL A 267 -0.28 -10.33 16.86
CA VAL A 267 0.05 -8.96 17.29
C VAL A 267 -0.23 -7.98 16.15
N VAL A 268 -1.01 -6.94 16.43
CA VAL A 268 -1.31 -5.85 15.48
C VAL A 268 -0.75 -4.54 16.04
N PRO A 269 0.42 -4.09 15.57
CA PRO A 269 1.16 -3.02 16.22
C PRO A 269 0.46 -1.65 16.27
N SER A 270 -0.38 -1.32 15.29
CA SER A 270 -1.09 -0.04 15.25
C SER A 270 -2.10 0.15 16.39
N PHE A 271 -2.48 -0.94 17.06
CA PHE A 271 -3.37 -0.92 18.22
C PHE A 271 -2.65 -1.05 19.57
N LEU A 272 -1.32 -1.23 19.59
CA LEU A 272 -0.51 -1.31 20.82
C LEU A 272 -0.35 0.04 21.52
#